data_AF-A0A5Q0LFC6-F1
#
_entry.id   AF-A0A5Q0LFC6-F1
#
_cell.length_a   1.000
_cell.length_b   1.000
_cell.length_c   1.000
_cell.angle_alpha   90.00
_cell.angle_beta   90.00
_cell.angle_gamma   90.00
#
_symmetry.space_group_name_H-M   'P 1'
#
loop_
_entity.id
_entity.type
_entity.pdbx_description
1 polymer ?
#
loop_
_entity_poly.entity_id
_entity_poly.type
_entity_poly.pdbx_seq_one_letter_code
_entity_poly.pdbx_strand_id
1 'polypeptide(L)'
;MAQVPPNPDWTRAAPDDATGPGPWIEIAFGEDDLVHIRETSDPTNVVTTTRRKWDAFVLGVRAGEFDHFVAGAEIEVEAEAGETEGGEQDGRSSKAPGAAAPS
;
A
#
# COMPACT_ATOMS: atom_id res chain seq x y z
N MET A 1 -2.90 -28.15 6.55
CA MET A 1 -2.60 -26.84 5.96
C MET A 1 -2.67 -27.02 4.46
N ALA A 2 -3.55 -26.29 3.76
CA ALA A 2 -3.53 -26.30 2.30
C ALA A 2 -2.23 -25.62 1.85
N GLN A 3 -1.50 -26.21 0.90
CA GLN A 3 -0.29 -25.57 0.38
C GLN A 3 -0.69 -24.43 -0.54
N VAL A 4 -0.06 -23.27 -0.34
CA VAL A 4 -0.05 -22.19 -1.33
C VAL A 4 0.77 -22.67 -2.53
N PRO A 5 0.32 -22.44 -3.77
CA PRO A 5 1.11 -22.79 -4.95
C PRO A 5 2.49 -22.11 -4.92
N PRO A 6 3.49 -22.62 -5.66
CA PRO A 6 4.86 -22.09 -5.59
C PRO A 6 5.02 -20.69 -6.20
N ASN A 7 4.18 -20.34 -7.19
CA ASN A 7 4.18 -19.02 -7.85
C ASN A 7 2.73 -18.50 -8.00
N PRO A 8 2.07 -18.13 -6.90
CA PRO A 8 0.73 -17.55 -6.92
C PRO A 8 0.72 -16.19 -7.62
N ASP A 9 -0.32 -15.92 -8.40
CA ASP A 9 -0.61 -14.59 -8.96
C ASP A 9 -1.38 -13.77 -7.92
N TRP A 10 -0.66 -12.92 -7.19
CA TRP A 10 -1.23 -12.07 -6.13
C TRP A 10 -1.77 -10.77 -6.70
N THR A 11 -3.06 -10.52 -6.51
CA THR A 11 -3.69 -9.23 -6.76
C THR A 11 -3.72 -8.42 -5.46
N ARG A 12 -3.07 -7.26 -5.44
CA ARG A 12 -3.04 -6.34 -4.31
C ARG A 12 -4.29 -5.44 -4.32
N ALA A 13 -5.07 -5.46 -3.24
CA ALA A 13 -6.18 -4.56 -3.02
C ALA A 13 -5.68 -3.25 -2.38
N ALA A 14 -5.16 -2.35 -3.22
CA ALA A 14 -4.68 -1.03 -2.83
C ALA A 14 -5.09 0.01 -3.90
N PRO A 15 -5.15 1.31 -3.55
CA PRO A 15 -5.24 2.38 -4.55
C PRO A 15 -4.12 2.27 -5.60
N ASP A 16 -4.40 2.71 -6.83
CA ASP A 16 -3.45 2.59 -7.96
C ASP A 16 -2.15 3.37 -7.73
N ASP A 17 -2.21 4.47 -6.99
CA ASP A 17 -1.08 5.34 -6.63
C ASP A 17 -0.42 4.98 -5.29
N ALA A 18 -0.92 3.95 -4.59
CA ALA A 18 -0.37 3.54 -3.31
C ALA A 18 1.07 3.01 -3.46
N THR A 19 1.99 3.71 -2.80
CA THR A 19 3.40 3.32 -2.65
C THR A 19 3.65 2.75 -1.24
N GLY A 20 4.69 1.94 -1.10
CA GLY A 20 5.04 1.31 0.18
C GLY A 20 4.27 0.01 0.49
N PRO A 21 4.60 -0.65 1.61
CA PRO A 21 4.05 -1.97 1.95
C PRO A 21 2.58 -1.91 2.39
N GLY A 22 2.13 -0.77 2.96
CA GLY A 22 0.81 -0.56 3.56
C GLY A 22 0.36 -1.67 4.52
N PRO A 23 -0.91 -1.64 4.96
CA PRO A 23 -1.63 -2.81 5.45
C PRO A 23 -2.52 -3.38 4.33
N TRP A 24 -1.95 -3.58 3.14
CA TRP A 24 -2.74 -4.03 1.97
C TRP A 24 -3.06 -5.52 2.07
N ILE A 25 -4.27 -5.88 1.62
CA ILE A 25 -4.64 -7.28 1.45
C ILE A 25 -4.27 -7.73 0.03
N GLU A 26 -3.64 -8.89 -0.06
CA GLU A 26 -3.35 -9.57 -1.32
C GLU A 26 -4.18 -10.85 -1.44
N ILE A 27 -4.73 -11.09 -2.63
CA ILE A 27 -5.55 -12.26 -2.94
C ILE A 27 -4.94 -13.02 -4.11
N ALA A 28 -4.83 -14.34 -3.99
CA ALA A 28 -4.47 -15.24 -5.09
C ALA A 28 -5.48 -16.37 -5.24
N PHE A 29 -5.89 -16.66 -6.48
CA PHE A 29 -6.73 -17.81 -6.81
C PHE A 29 -5.83 -19.00 -7.16
N GLY A 30 -5.99 -20.10 -6.43
CA GLY A 30 -5.21 -21.31 -6.59
C GLY A 30 -5.98 -22.44 -7.28
N GLU A 31 -5.35 -23.62 -7.28
CA GLU A 31 -5.96 -24.87 -7.72
C GLU A 31 -7.09 -25.30 -6.75
N ASP A 32 -7.92 -26.26 -7.17
CA ASP A 32 -8.99 -26.86 -6.35
C ASP A 32 -9.97 -25.85 -5.72
N ASP A 33 -10.28 -24.78 -6.46
CA ASP A 33 -11.13 -23.68 -5.99
C ASP A 33 -10.64 -23.02 -4.69
N LEU A 34 -9.33 -23.05 -4.42
CA LEU A 34 -8.77 -22.39 -3.25
C LEU A 34 -8.55 -20.90 -3.49
N VAL A 35 -8.76 -20.11 -2.44
CA VAL A 35 -8.46 -18.68 -2.40
C VAL A 35 -7.52 -18.43 -1.24
N HIS A 36 -6.38 -17.83 -1.54
CA HIS A 36 -5.36 -17.47 -0.56
C HIS A 36 -5.41 -15.97 -0.31
N ILE A 37 -5.33 -15.58 0.95
CA ILE A 37 -5.43 -14.19 1.40
C ILE A 37 -4.29 -13.95 2.38
N ARG A 38 -3.58 -12.84 2.22
CA ARG A 38 -2.50 -12.42 3.15
C ARG A 38 -2.42 -10.90 3.23
N GLU A 39 -1.66 -10.41 4.19
CA GLU A 39 -1.25 -9.00 4.23
C GLU A 39 0.08 -8.82 3.49
N THR A 40 0.25 -7.69 2.80
CA THR A 40 1.54 -7.37 2.14
C THR A 40 2.69 -7.23 3.15
N SER A 41 2.42 -6.78 4.39
CA SER A 41 3.42 -6.59 5.45
C SER A 41 3.85 -7.91 6.14
N ASP A 42 2.98 -8.92 6.16
CA ASP A 42 3.26 -10.28 6.66
C ASP A 42 2.90 -11.34 5.59
N PRO A 43 3.75 -11.51 4.56
CA PRO A 43 3.45 -12.38 3.43
C PRO A 43 3.49 -13.87 3.77
N THR A 44 3.90 -14.22 5.00
CA THR A 44 4.03 -15.61 5.48
C THR A 44 2.74 -16.11 6.14
N ASN A 45 1.91 -15.19 6.63
CA ASN A 45 0.64 -15.49 7.27
C ASN A 45 -0.49 -15.54 6.23
N VAL A 46 -0.71 -16.74 5.67
CA VAL A 46 -1.69 -16.95 4.61
C VAL A 46 -2.94 -17.65 5.16
N VAL A 47 -4.07 -16.97 5.06
CA VAL A 47 -5.39 -17.55 5.27
C VAL A 47 -5.84 -18.22 3.96
N THR A 48 -6.30 -19.46 4.04
CA THR A 48 -6.84 -20.19 2.89
C THR A 48 -8.31 -20.49 3.08
N THR A 49 -9.11 -20.20 2.06
CA THR A 49 -10.54 -20.49 1.99
C THR A 49 -10.90 -21.10 0.64
N THR A 50 -12.18 -21.36 0.41
CA THR A 50 -12.68 -21.85 -0.89
C THR A 50 -13.34 -20.73 -1.68
N ARG A 51 -13.42 -20.89 -3.00
CA ARG A 51 -14.06 -19.93 -3.89
C ARG A 51 -15.50 -19.64 -3.48
N ARG A 52 -16.25 -20.69 -3.12
CA ARG A 52 -17.62 -20.57 -2.61
C ARG A 52 -17.71 -19.68 -1.36
N LYS A 53 -16.80 -19.86 -0.40
CA LYS A 53 -16.79 -19.06 0.84
C LYS A 53 -16.35 -17.62 0.56
N TRP A 54 -15.37 -17.45 -0.32
CA TRP A 54 -14.91 -16.14 -0.77
C TRP A 54 -16.04 -15.35 -1.44
N ASP A 55 -16.77 -15.95 -2.38
CA ASP A 55 -17.87 -15.28 -3.08
C ASP A 55 -18.98 -14.86 -2.11
N ALA A 56 -19.32 -15.72 -1.13
CA ALA A 56 -20.29 -15.39 -0.08
C ALA A 56 -19.79 -14.24 0.82
N PHE A 57 -18.51 -14.24 1.18
CA PHE A 57 -17.89 -13.16 1.95
C PHE A 57 -17.95 -11.82 1.20
N VAL A 58 -17.58 -11.80 -0.08
CA VAL A 58 -17.63 -10.59 -0.92
C VAL A 58 -19.06 -10.06 -1.04
N LEU A 59 -20.07 -10.94 -1.14
CA LEU A 59 -21.47 -10.54 -1.14
C LEU A 59 -21.88 -9.87 0.18
N GLY A 60 -21.48 -10.43 1.33
CA GLY A 60 -21.72 -9.82 2.64
C GLY A 60 -21.07 -8.45 2.79
N VAL A 61 -19.80 -8.31 2.35
CA VAL A 61 -19.10 -7.01 2.33
C VAL A 61 -19.84 -5.98 1.50
N ARG A 62 -20.27 -6.33 0.28
CA ARG A 62 -21.02 -5.43 -0.60
C ARG A 62 -22.41 -5.07 -0.06
N ALA A 63 -22.99 -5.92 0.78
CA ALA A 63 -24.27 -5.67 1.45
C ALA A 63 -24.14 -4.76 2.68
N GLY A 64 -22.92 -4.35 3.05
CA GLY A 64 -22.67 -3.53 4.24
C GLY A 64 -22.76 -4.31 5.55
N GLU A 65 -22.71 -5.66 5.51
CA GLU A 65 -22.84 -6.52 6.70
C GLU A 65 -21.78 -6.19 7.78
N PHE A 66 -20.66 -5.59 7.38
CA PHE A 66 -19.52 -5.28 8.25
C PHE A 66 -19.39 -3.80 8.64
N ASP A 67 -20.24 -2.92 8.15
CA ASP A 67 -20.13 -1.46 8.39
C ASP A 67 -20.32 -1.09 9.87
N HIS A 68 -20.97 -1.97 10.63
CA HIS A 68 -21.22 -1.81 12.05
C HIS A 68 -20.01 -2.10 12.95
N PHE A 69 -18.93 -2.70 12.42
CA PHE A 69 -17.72 -3.04 13.20
C PHE A 69 -16.76 -1.85 13.40
N VAL A 70 -17.06 -0.68 12.83
CA VAL A 70 -16.18 0.50 12.84
C VAL A 70 -16.37 1.38 14.09
N ALA A 71 -17.45 1.19 14.87
CA ALA A 71 -17.73 1.99 16.05
C ALA A 71 -16.77 1.64 17.22
N GLY A 72 -15.60 2.29 17.24
CA GLY A 72 -14.64 2.25 18.36
C GLY A 72 -13.21 1.81 18.00
N ALA A 73 -12.91 1.52 16.73
CA ALA A 73 -11.54 1.31 16.28
C ALA A 73 -10.94 2.66 15.90
N GLU A 74 -10.19 3.28 16.81
CA GLU A 74 -9.27 4.36 16.46
C GLU A 74 -8.19 3.74 15.56
N ILE A 75 -8.40 3.76 14.25
CA ILE A 75 -7.36 3.35 13.30
C ILE A 75 -6.34 4.50 13.27
N GLU A 76 -5.32 4.40 14.12
CA GLU A 76 -4.12 5.23 14.02
C GLU A 76 -3.39 4.84 12.73
N VAL A 77 -3.82 5.41 11.60
CA VAL A 77 -3.03 5.38 10.38
C VAL A 77 -1.96 6.46 10.55
N GLU A 78 -0.79 6.08 11.05
CA GLU A 78 0.41 6.91 10.97
C GLU A 78 0.82 7.01 9.49
N ALA A 79 0.16 7.91 8.76
CA ALA A 79 0.61 8.32 7.44
C ALA A 79 1.88 9.15 7.62
N GLU A 80 3.05 8.54 7.42
CA GLU A 80 4.29 9.31 7.21
C GLU A 80 4.15 10.10 5.91
N ALA A 81 3.73 11.36 6.06
CA ALA A 81 3.83 12.36 5.03
C ALA A 81 5.32 12.63 4.75
N GLY A 82 5.78 12.25 3.57
CA GLY A 82 7.08 12.69 3.06
C GLY A 82 7.08 14.22 2.90
N GLU A 83 7.76 14.92 3.80
CA GLU A 83 8.12 16.32 3.62
C GLU A 83 9.09 16.44 2.44
N THR A 84 8.59 17.03 1.35
CA THR A 84 9.42 17.59 0.29
C THR A 84 9.48 19.10 0.51
N GLU A 85 10.46 19.58 1.25
CA GLU A 85 10.80 21.01 1.24
C GLU A 85 12.02 21.25 0.35
N GLY A 86 11.74 21.81 -0.82
CA GLY A 86 12.72 22.43 -1.70
C GLY A 86 13.22 23.73 -1.09
N GLY A 87 14.53 23.80 -0.83
CA GLY A 87 15.22 25.04 -0.50
C GLY A 87 15.59 25.82 -1.76
N GLU A 88 14.67 26.68 -2.21
CA GLU A 88 14.99 27.88 -2.99
C GLU A 88 15.91 28.77 -2.14
N GLN A 89 17.15 29.02 -2.58
CA GLN A 89 18.01 30.04 -2.00
C GLN A 89 18.39 31.04 -3.09
N ASP A 90 17.57 32.08 -3.16
CA ASP A 90 17.74 33.23 -4.04
C ASP A 90 18.57 34.32 -3.33
N GLY A 91 19.64 34.74 -4.02
CA GLY A 91 20.37 36.01 -3.94
C GLY A 91 20.62 36.74 -2.61
N ARG A 92 21.91 36.88 -2.24
CA ARG A 92 22.43 38.20 -1.82
C ARG A 92 23.86 38.49 -2.27
N SER A 93 23.93 39.54 -3.08
CA SER A 93 25.10 40.22 -3.64
C SER A 93 26.09 40.77 -2.60
N SER A 94 27.40 40.67 -2.89
CA SER A 94 28.39 41.65 -2.41
C SER A 94 29.57 41.84 -3.39
N LYS A 95 29.39 42.80 -4.32
CA LYS A 95 30.29 43.91 -4.70
C LYS A 95 31.77 43.64 -5.12
N ALA A 96 32.04 43.93 -6.40
CA ALA A 96 33.33 44.15 -7.10
C ALA A 96 34.04 45.47 -6.66
N PRO A 97 35.13 46.02 -7.29
CA PRO A 97 35.87 45.64 -8.52
C PRO A 97 37.41 45.86 -8.51
N GLY A 98 38.09 45.51 -9.63
CA GLY A 98 39.43 46.03 -10.00
C GLY A 98 40.05 45.22 -11.15
N ALA A 99 39.92 45.66 -12.41
CA ALA A 99 40.92 46.47 -13.15
C ALA A 99 42.27 45.72 -13.33
N ALA A 100 42.87 45.55 -14.50
CA ALA A 100 42.75 46.23 -15.79
C ALA A 100 43.23 45.31 -16.94
N ALA A 101 42.78 45.64 -18.14
CA ALA A 101 43.12 45.05 -19.44
C ALA A 101 44.49 45.59 -19.96
N PRO A 102 44.79 45.58 -21.27
CA PRO A 102 45.09 44.45 -22.16
C PRO A 102 46.40 44.65 -22.96
N SER A 103 46.88 43.61 -23.64
CA SER A 103 47.17 43.54 -25.10
C SER A 103 47.67 42.15 -25.46
#